data_AF-A0A9E5NN51-F1
#
_entry.id   AF-A0A9E5NN51-F1
#
_cell.length_a   1.000
_cell.length_b   1.000
_cell.length_c   1.000
_cell.angle_alpha   90.00
_cell.angle_beta   90.00
_cell.angle_gamma   90.00
#
_symmetry.space_group_name_H-M   'P 1'
#
loop_
_entity.id
_entity.type
_entity.pdbx_description
1 polymer ?
#
loop_
_entity_poly.entity_id
_entity_poly.type
_entity_poly.pdbx_seq_one_letter_code
_entity_poly.pdbx_strand_id
1 'polypeptide(L)'
;EAPELVVPGNRPYRENSDWNKPPEERAKVEPLSPETDPETCTLCGRCAQACPTAAVAVTDSVRTVKTECIACTACVKSCPTGARAWKHERVKRAAAWLHANHSVRREPETFL
;
A
#
# COMPACT_ATOMS: atom_id res chain seq x y z
N GLU A 1 22.71 -32.92 -5.62
CA GLU A 1 21.57 -32.04 -5.32
C GLU A 1 22.05 -30.87 -4.49
N ALA A 2 21.41 -29.69 -4.60
CA ALA A 2 21.69 -28.57 -3.71
C ALA A 2 21.09 -28.87 -2.32
N PRO A 3 21.74 -28.45 -1.21
CA PRO A 3 21.20 -28.65 0.13
C PRO A 3 19.88 -27.90 0.31
N GLU A 4 18.98 -28.46 1.13
CA GLU A 4 17.69 -27.85 1.46
C GLU A 4 17.90 -26.54 2.24
N LEU A 5 17.37 -25.43 1.72
CA LEU A 5 17.53 -24.09 2.29
C LEU A 5 16.45 -23.81 3.35
N VAL A 6 16.85 -23.70 4.62
CA VAL A 6 15.94 -23.36 5.72
C VAL A 6 15.88 -21.84 5.92
N VAL A 7 14.86 -21.19 5.33
CA VAL A 7 14.64 -19.74 5.45
C VAL A 7 13.54 -19.43 6.48
N PRO A 8 13.77 -18.51 7.44
CA PRO A 8 12.73 -18.03 8.35
C PRO A 8 11.52 -17.48 7.59
N GLY A 9 10.31 -17.84 8.02
CA GLY A 9 9.09 -17.42 7.34
C GLY A 9 8.70 -18.27 6.12
N ASN A 10 9.44 -19.34 5.80
CA ASN A 10 9.03 -20.38 4.85
C ASN A 10 7.94 -21.30 5.43
N ARG A 11 6.92 -20.70 6.05
CA ARG A 11 5.64 -21.35 6.37
C ARG A 11 4.69 -21.04 5.22
N PRO A 12 3.68 -21.87 4.92
CA PRO A 12 3.05 -21.83 3.61
C PRO A 12 2.23 -20.55 3.42
N TYR A 13 2.90 -19.50 2.95
CA TYR A 13 2.33 -18.23 2.56
C TYR A 13 1.30 -18.41 1.44
N ARG A 14 1.46 -19.49 0.65
CA ARG A 14 0.61 -19.82 -0.48
C ARG A 14 -0.64 -20.60 -0.10
N GLU A 15 -0.56 -21.58 0.80
CA GLU A 15 -1.67 -22.52 1.04
C GLU A 15 -3.00 -21.82 1.39
N ASN A 16 -2.94 -20.74 2.16
CA ASN A 16 -4.11 -19.93 2.54
C ASN A 16 -4.24 -18.61 1.76
N SER A 17 -3.46 -18.43 0.70
CA SER A 17 -3.53 -17.22 -0.11
C SER A 17 -4.77 -17.27 -0.99
N ASP A 18 -5.46 -16.13 -1.09
CA ASP A 18 -6.63 -15.97 -1.95
C ASP A 18 -6.33 -16.29 -3.43
N TRP A 19 -5.06 -16.18 -3.86
CA TRP A 19 -4.62 -16.53 -5.21
C TRP A 19 -4.74 -18.03 -5.53
N ASN A 20 -4.76 -18.90 -4.51
CA ASN A 20 -4.94 -20.34 -4.68
C ASN A 20 -6.42 -20.75 -4.76
N LYS A 21 -7.35 -19.83 -4.50
CA LYS A 21 -8.79 -20.11 -4.65
C LYS A 21 -9.24 -19.97 -6.10
N PRO A 22 -10.29 -20.71 -6.50
CA PRO A 22 -11.01 -20.46 -7.75
C PRO A 22 -11.37 -18.97 -7.89
N PRO A 23 -11.29 -18.36 -9.08
CA PRO A 23 -11.54 -16.93 -9.29
C PRO A 23 -12.86 -16.42 -8.69
N GLU A 24 -13.90 -17.24 -8.71
CA GLU A 24 -15.23 -16.99 -8.17
C GLU A 24 -15.28 -16.91 -6.64
N GLU A 25 -14.34 -17.54 -5.95
CA GLU A 25 -14.20 -17.57 -4.48
C GLU A 25 -13.18 -16.54 -3.95
N ARG A 26 -12.45 -15.88 -4.85
CA ARG A 26 -11.50 -14.83 -4.46
C ARG A 26 -12.24 -13.68 -3.79
N ALA A 27 -11.66 -13.19 -2.70
CA ALA A 27 -12.20 -12.06 -1.98
C ALA A 27 -12.28 -10.85 -2.94
N LYS A 28 -13.50 -10.39 -3.21
CA LYS A 28 -13.72 -9.14 -3.93
C LYS A 28 -13.36 -7.98 -3.01
N VAL A 29 -12.10 -7.58 -3.05
CA VAL A 29 -11.60 -6.45 -2.27
C VAL A 29 -11.87 -5.16 -3.05
N GLU A 30 -12.65 -4.26 -2.47
CA GLU A 30 -12.80 -2.92 -3.04
C GLU A 30 -11.41 -2.24 -3.12
N PRO A 31 -11.03 -1.70 -4.30
CA PRO A 31 -9.76 -0.99 -4.44
C PRO A 31 -9.69 0.17 -3.46
N LEU A 32 -8.61 0.23 -2.67
CA LEU A 32 -8.37 1.29 -1.70
C LEU A 32 -7.38 2.31 -2.26
N SER A 33 -7.62 3.58 -1.98
CA SER A 33 -6.71 4.67 -2.33
C SER A 33 -6.55 5.65 -1.16
N PRO A 34 -5.44 6.42 -1.12
CA PRO A 34 -5.34 7.56 -0.22
C PRO A 34 -6.45 8.59 -0.49
N GLU A 35 -6.94 9.20 0.59
CA GLU A 35 -7.93 10.26 0.57
C GLU A 35 -7.25 11.63 0.73
N THR A 36 -7.91 12.67 0.25
CA THR A 36 -7.42 14.05 0.36
C THR A 36 -8.34 14.83 1.30
N ASP A 37 -7.76 15.50 2.27
CA ASP A 37 -8.43 16.48 3.12
C ASP A 37 -8.52 17.83 2.38
N PRO A 38 -9.73 18.32 2.04
CA PRO A 38 -9.89 19.56 1.29
C PRO A 38 -9.45 20.79 2.09
N GLU A 39 -9.53 20.77 3.42
CA GLU A 39 -9.22 21.94 4.26
C GLU A 39 -7.72 22.28 4.28
N THR A 40 -6.87 21.28 4.07
CA THR A 40 -5.41 21.41 4.12
C THR A 40 -4.77 21.25 2.73
N CYS A 41 -5.55 20.94 1.70
CA CYS A 41 -5.06 20.76 0.34
C CYS A 41 -4.94 22.11 -0.38
N THR A 42 -3.76 22.39 -0.93
CA THR A 42 -3.49 23.61 -1.72
C THR A 42 -3.57 23.39 -3.22
N LEU A 43 -4.04 22.21 -3.67
CA LEU A 43 -4.08 21.80 -5.09
C LEU A 43 -2.72 21.91 -5.82
N CYS A 44 -1.60 21.81 -5.10
CA CYS A 44 -0.25 22.01 -5.64
C CYS A 44 0.22 20.97 -6.69
N GLY A 45 -0.55 19.92 -6.97
CA GLY A 45 -0.25 18.95 -8.04
C GLY A 45 0.88 17.93 -7.75
N ARG A 46 1.65 18.06 -6.66
CA ARG A 46 2.77 17.13 -6.34
C ARG A 46 2.35 15.67 -6.22
N CYS A 47 1.12 15.43 -5.79
CA CYS A 47 0.57 14.09 -5.64
C CYS A 47 0.28 13.41 -6.99
N ALA A 48 -0.05 14.19 -8.03
CA ALA A 48 -0.16 13.71 -9.41
C ALA A 48 1.22 13.43 -10.02
N GLN A 49 2.16 14.36 -9.87
CA GLN A 49 3.54 14.20 -10.36
C GLN A 49 4.25 12.98 -9.76
N ALA A 50 4.00 12.69 -8.48
CA ALA A 50 4.59 11.53 -7.80
C ALA A 50 3.91 10.19 -8.11
N CYS A 51 2.78 10.18 -8.83
CA CYS A 51 2.03 8.95 -9.10
C CYS A 51 2.63 8.21 -10.30
N PRO A 52 3.24 7.01 -10.12
CA PRO A 52 3.88 6.29 -11.21
C PRO A 52 2.89 5.72 -12.24
N THR A 53 1.62 5.56 -11.85
CA THR A 53 0.56 5.02 -12.72
C THR A 53 -0.36 6.09 -13.28
N ALA A 54 -0.07 7.38 -13.02
CA ALA A 54 -0.93 8.50 -13.40
C ALA A 54 -2.39 8.42 -12.90
N ALA A 55 -2.67 7.60 -11.88
CA ALA A 55 -4.00 7.40 -11.31
C ALA A 55 -4.59 8.63 -10.59
N VAL A 56 -3.88 9.76 -10.55
CA VAL A 56 -4.19 10.93 -9.73
C VAL A 56 -4.34 12.15 -10.63
N ALA A 57 -5.53 12.74 -10.61
CA ALA A 57 -5.81 14.01 -11.27
C ALA A 57 -5.98 15.12 -10.23
N VAL A 58 -5.51 16.32 -10.56
CA VAL A 58 -5.68 17.53 -9.75
C VAL A 58 -6.29 18.61 -10.63
N THR A 59 -7.54 18.97 -10.33
CA THR A 59 -8.33 19.99 -11.02
C THR A 59 -8.87 20.98 -9.97
N ASP A 60 -10.19 21.14 -9.90
CA ASP A 60 -10.95 21.71 -8.76
C ASP A 60 -10.76 20.92 -7.45
N SER A 61 -10.38 19.66 -7.56
CA SER A 61 -10.24 18.70 -6.47
C SER A 61 -9.15 17.68 -6.81
N VAL A 62 -8.71 16.92 -5.81
CA VAL A 62 -7.82 15.79 -6.02
C VAL A 62 -8.65 14.52 -6.18
N ARG A 63 -8.58 13.90 -7.36
CA ARG A 63 -9.30 12.65 -7.67
C ARG A 63 -8.33 11.52 -7.90
N THR A 64 -8.66 10.33 -7.41
CA THR A 64 -7.87 9.10 -7.60
C THR A 64 -8.71 8.04 -8.29
N VAL A 65 -8.24 7.53 -9.42
CA VAL A 65 -8.81 6.34 -10.08
C VAL A 65 -8.39 5.11 -9.27
N LYS A 66 -9.26 4.65 -8.37
CA LYS A 66 -8.89 3.63 -7.36
C LYS A 66 -8.36 2.33 -7.99
N THR A 67 -8.85 1.94 -9.16
CA THR A 67 -8.45 0.73 -9.89
C THR A 67 -7.04 0.79 -10.47
N GLU A 68 -6.50 1.99 -10.69
CA GLU A 68 -5.14 2.23 -11.21
C GLU A 68 -4.13 2.53 -10.08
N CYS A 69 -4.62 2.68 -8.84
CA CYS A 69 -3.80 2.93 -7.67
C CYS A 69 -3.14 1.63 -7.19
N ILE A 70 -1.83 1.53 -7.36
CA ILE A 70 -1.01 0.38 -6.88
C ILE A 70 -0.63 0.48 -5.39
N ALA A 71 -1.24 1.40 -4.64
CA ALA A 71 -1.02 1.61 -3.21
C ALA A 71 0.46 1.88 -2.80
N CYS A 72 1.28 2.45 -3.69
CA CYS A 72 2.72 2.68 -3.43
C CYS A 72 3.03 3.78 -2.40
N THR A 73 2.03 4.57 -1.98
CA THR A 73 2.13 5.66 -0.98
C THR A 73 3.00 6.86 -1.36
N ALA A 74 3.57 6.90 -2.57
CA ALA A 74 4.43 8.00 -3.03
C ALA A 74 3.76 9.38 -2.91
N CYS A 75 2.47 9.44 -3.25
CA CYS A 75 1.69 10.68 -3.22
C CYS A 75 1.29 11.16 -1.81
N VAL A 76 1.28 10.26 -0.82
CA VAL A 76 1.12 10.61 0.60
C VAL A 76 2.42 11.23 1.09
N LYS A 77 3.55 10.56 0.82
CA LYS A 77 4.89 11.05 1.19
C LYS A 77 5.25 12.39 0.54
N SER A 78 4.82 12.64 -0.70
CA SER A 78 5.14 13.88 -1.42
C SER A 78 4.25 15.07 -1.06
N CYS A 79 3.17 14.85 -0.30
CA CYS A 79 2.21 15.89 0.07
C CYS A 79 2.82 16.83 1.13
N PRO A 80 3.09 18.10 0.81
CA PRO A 80 3.79 19.00 1.73
C PRO A 80 2.93 19.45 2.91
N THR A 81 1.60 19.44 2.76
CA THR A 81 0.66 19.85 3.80
C THR A 81 0.12 18.68 4.62
N GLY A 82 0.49 17.44 4.27
CA GLY A 82 -0.09 16.24 4.88
C GLY A 82 -1.55 15.98 4.51
N ALA A 83 -2.15 16.75 3.59
CA ALA A 83 -3.55 16.61 3.18
C ALA A 83 -3.90 15.24 2.60
N ARG A 84 -2.92 14.50 2.06
CA ARG A 84 -3.11 13.15 1.54
C ARG A 84 -2.76 12.09 2.57
N ALA A 85 -3.70 11.21 2.90
CA ALA A 85 -3.48 10.15 3.89
C ALA A 85 -4.33 8.89 3.64
N TRP A 86 -3.92 7.77 4.23
CA TRP A 86 -4.74 6.57 4.31
C TRP A 86 -5.72 6.68 5.48
N LYS A 87 -7.02 6.79 5.19
CA LYS A 87 -8.07 6.89 6.22
C LYS A 87 -8.82 5.59 6.47
N HIS A 88 -8.80 4.65 5.51
CA HIS A 88 -9.51 3.38 5.61
C HIS A 88 -9.01 2.52 6.81
N GLU A 89 -9.93 2.04 7.64
CA GLU A 89 -9.62 1.36 8.91
C GLU A 89 -8.76 0.12 8.76
N ARG A 90 -8.93 -0.65 7.68
CA ARG A 90 -8.06 -1.80 7.37
C ARG A 90 -6.58 -1.40 7.28
N VAL A 91 -6.30 -0.26 6.67
CA VAL A 91 -4.93 0.23 6.48
C VAL A 91 -4.38 0.75 7.81
N LYS A 92 -5.18 1.50 8.57
CA LYS A 92 -4.79 1.97 9.90
C LYS A 92 -4.48 0.80 10.85
N ARG A 93 -5.32 -0.23 10.86
CA ARG A 93 -5.10 -1.44 11.67
C ARG A 93 -3.80 -2.15 11.28
N ALA A 94 -3.55 -2.32 9.98
CA ALA A 94 -2.31 -2.92 9.50
C ALA A 94 -1.08 -2.09 9.88
N ALA A 95 -1.14 -0.76 9.72
CA ALA A 95 -0.07 0.15 10.11
C ALA A 95 0.21 0.09 11.62
N ALA A 96 -0.84 0.11 12.45
CA ALA A 96 -0.71 -0.02 13.90
C ALA A 96 -0.08 -1.36 14.30
N TRP A 97 -0.51 -2.46 13.69
CA TRP A 97 0.06 -3.79 13.95
C TRP A 97 1.53 -3.87 13.54
N LEU A 98 1.89 -3.38 12.35
CA LEU A 98 3.28 -3.32 11.88
C LEU A 98 4.15 -2.47 12.82
N HIS A 99 3.66 -1.32 13.26
CA HIS A 99 4.40 -0.48 14.20
C HIS A 99 4.61 -1.17 15.56
N ALA A 100 3.56 -1.78 16.12
CA ALA A 100 3.63 -2.44 17.41
C ALA A 100 4.56 -3.67 17.41
N ASN A 101 4.62 -4.43 16.31
CA ASN A 101 5.35 -5.70 16.24
C ASN A 101 6.69 -5.60 15.50
N HIS A 102 6.87 -4.58 14.65
CA HIS A 102 7.96 -4.49 13.67
C HIS A 102 8.47 -3.05 13.44
N SER A 103 8.44 -2.19 14.46
CA SER A 103 8.94 -0.80 14.36
C SER A 103 10.46 -0.70 14.20
N VAL A 104 11.22 -1.67 14.70
CA VAL A 104 12.69 -1.69 14.58
C VAL A 104 13.09 -2.18 13.18
N ARG A 105 13.89 -1.37 12.47
CA ARG A 105 14.48 -1.77 11.18
C ARG A 105 15.33 -3.02 11.36
N ARG A 106 15.06 -4.06 10.57
CA ARG A 106 15.86 -5.28 10.50
C ARG A 106 16.84 -5.17 9.34
N GLU A 107 18.06 -5.66 9.52
CA GLU A 107 19.02 -5.77 8.42
C GLU A 107 18.66 -6.97 7.51
N PRO A 108 19.00 -6.91 6.21
CA PRO A 108 18.87 -8.06 5.32
C PRO A 108 19.72 -9.25 5.81
N GLU A 109 19.12 -10.44 5.83
CA GLU A 109 19.82 -11.71 6.08
C GLU A 109 20.04 -12.42 4.73
N THR A 110 21.25 -12.91 4.48
CA THR A 110 21.61 -13.63 3.24
C THR A 110 21.72 -15.12 3.51
N PHE A 111 21.03 -15.92 2.69
CA PHE A 111 21.07 -17.38 2.74
C PHE A 111 21.66 -17.87 1.41
N LEU A 112 22.98 -18.16 1.41
CA LEU A 112 23.77 -18.59 0.26
C LEU A 112 24.01 -20.10 0.28
#